data_AF-F7L3L3-F1
#
_entry.id   AF-F7L3L3-F1
#
_cell.length_a   1.000
_cell.length_b   1.000
_cell.length_c   1.000
_cell.angle_alpha   90.00
_cell.angle_beta   90.00
_cell.angle_gamma   90.00
#
_symmetry.space_group_name_H-M   'P 1'
#
loop_
_entity.id
_entity.type
_entity.pdbx_description
1 polymer ?
#
loop_
_entity_poly.entity_id
_entity_poly.type
_entity_poly.pdbx_seq_one_letter_code
_entity_poly.pdbx_strand_id
1 'polypeptide(L)'
;MIKMSNKYENLIKLYYKKQNIEDEYIKRIENPATFITDLKINPIKRGNKILDKEYNLFYVNLMEHTLLQEIIIKNSNQINLISNELPQIAIKDIIIKILSNELYKTNKIEGIETVKSEIHTSLKDNKKLNNKSNKLDGIIKKYKDIMEKNFKDTQHIDNLSSFRKIYDEMFEDFEKSGNYKLDGIQYQKI
;
A
#
# COMPACT_ATOMS: atom_id res chain seq x y z
N MET A 1 21.37 10.52 27.45
CA MET A 1 20.17 9.77 27.03
C MET A 1 18.97 10.70 27.16
N ILE A 2 18.54 11.34 26.07
CA ILE A 2 17.38 12.25 26.10
C ILE A 2 16.14 11.36 26.17
N LYS A 3 15.49 11.32 27.35
CA LYS A 3 14.14 10.75 27.47
C LYS A 3 13.19 11.69 26.72
N MET A 4 12.87 11.37 25.47
CA MET A 4 11.71 11.99 24.80
C MET A 4 10.45 11.53 25.53
N SER A 5 9.93 12.40 26.40
CA SER A 5 8.81 12.09 27.30
C SER A 5 7.43 12.34 26.66
N ASN A 6 7.35 12.87 25.44
CA ASN A 6 6.07 13.22 24.83
C ASN A 6 5.72 12.25 23.72
N LYS A 7 5.17 11.10 24.11
CA LYS A 7 4.55 10.15 23.19
C LYS A 7 3.43 10.86 22.42
N TYR A 8 3.47 10.83 21.09
CA TYR A 8 2.38 11.32 20.25
C TYR A 8 1.10 10.52 20.57
N GLU A 9 0.06 11.20 21.04
CA GLU A 9 -1.22 10.57 21.38
C GLU A 9 -2.30 10.94 20.35
N ASN A 10 -3.20 9.99 20.08
CA ASN A 10 -4.35 10.24 19.22
C ASN A 10 -5.26 11.31 19.86
N LEU A 11 -5.75 12.25 19.06
CA LEU A 11 -6.65 13.32 19.53
C LEU A 11 -7.88 12.78 20.26
N ILE A 12 -8.40 11.60 19.87
CA ILE A 12 -9.53 10.95 20.57
C ILE A 12 -9.17 10.61 22.02
N LYS A 13 -7.93 10.21 22.28
CA LYS A 13 -7.46 9.87 23.62
C LYS A 13 -7.33 11.13 24.48
N LEU A 14 -6.86 12.23 23.88
CA LEU A 14 -6.77 13.53 24.56
C LEU A 14 -8.14 14.10 24.89
N TYR A 15 -9.12 13.94 23.98
CA TYR A 15 -10.52 14.26 24.23
C TYR A 15 -11.06 13.54 25.47
N TYR A 16 -10.85 12.22 25.58
CA TYR A 16 -11.29 11.45 26.76
C TYR A 16 -10.55 11.83 28.05
N LYS A 17 -9.32 12.36 27.94
CA LYS A 17 -8.57 12.93 29.07
C LYS A 17 -9.01 14.35 29.45
N LYS A 18 -10.05 14.89 28.80
CA LYS A 18 -10.54 16.28 28.98
C LYS A 18 -9.49 17.35 28.71
N GLN A 19 -8.56 17.06 27.79
CA GLN A 19 -7.58 18.06 27.32
C GLN A 19 -8.18 18.87 26.17
N ASN A 20 -7.65 20.08 25.94
CA ASN A 20 -8.07 20.89 24.80
C ASN A 20 -7.53 20.30 23.49
N ILE A 21 -8.42 19.66 22.73
CA ILE A 21 -8.08 19.01 21.47
C ILE A 21 -7.90 20.01 20.32
N GLU A 22 -8.51 21.19 20.40
CA GLU A 22 -8.41 22.21 19.36
C GLU A 22 -7.02 22.84 19.39
N ASP A 23 -6.53 23.20 20.58
CA ASP A 23 -5.18 23.73 20.76
C ASP A 23 -4.11 22.73 20.28
N GLU A 24 -4.26 21.46 20.65
CA GLU A 24 -3.32 20.42 20.23
C GLU A 24 -3.41 20.15 18.72
N TYR A 25 -4.60 20.24 18.12
CA TYR A 25 -4.76 20.16 16.66
C TYR A 25 -4.04 21.32 15.95
N ILE A 26 -4.26 22.56 16.40
CA ILE A 26 -3.62 23.76 15.85
C ILE A 26 -2.09 23.64 15.97
N LYS A 27 -1.59 23.25 17.15
CA LYS A 27 -0.17 23.01 17.37
C LYS A 27 0.42 21.96 16.42
N ARG A 28 -0.35 20.93 16.05
CA ARG A 28 0.10 19.89 15.11
C ARG A 28 0.08 20.39 13.68
N ILE A 29 -0.96 21.09 13.24
CA ILE A 29 -1.06 21.56 11.86
C ILE A 29 -0.06 22.68 11.55
N GLU A 30 0.21 23.55 12.52
CA GLU A 30 1.18 24.65 12.41
C GLU A 30 2.61 24.24 12.74
N ASN A 31 2.85 22.97 13.09
CA ASN A 31 4.20 22.49 13.37
C ASN A 31 5.07 22.59 12.08
N PRO A 32 6.28 23.16 12.14
CA PRO A 32 7.16 23.26 10.97
C PRO A 32 7.52 21.92 10.32
N ALA A 33 7.45 20.82 11.08
CA ALA A 33 7.68 19.46 10.59
C ALA A 33 6.41 18.79 10.03
N THR A 34 5.30 19.53 9.93
CA THR A 34 4.05 19.03 9.36
C THR A 34 4.02 19.20 7.86
N PHE A 35 3.63 18.13 7.19
CA PHE A 35 3.25 18.15 5.79
C PHE A 35 1.73 18.10 5.68
N ILE A 36 1.15 19.15 5.12
CA ILE A 36 -0.27 19.24 4.81
C ILE A 36 -0.43 18.73 3.38
N THR A 37 -1.27 17.72 3.18
CA THR A 37 -1.53 17.14 1.87
C THR A 37 -2.68 17.88 1.18
N ASP A 38 -2.80 17.72 -0.14
CA ASP A 38 -3.94 18.24 -0.90
C ASP A 38 -5.21 17.38 -0.76
N LEU A 39 -5.13 16.28 0.00
CA LEU A 39 -6.27 15.41 0.27
C LEU A 39 -7.09 15.95 1.43
N LYS A 40 -8.41 15.85 1.28
CA LYS A 40 -9.35 16.34 2.26
C LYS A 40 -10.28 15.25 2.77
N ILE A 41 -10.70 15.38 4.02
CA ILE A 41 -11.61 14.44 4.67
C ILE A 41 -12.78 15.16 5.33
N ASN A 42 -13.95 14.55 5.22
CA ASN A 42 -15.11 14.91 6.03
C ASN A 42 -15.07 14.09 7.33
N PRO A 43 -15.30 14.71 8.50
CA PRO A 43 -15.33 13.96 9.75
C PRO A 43 -16.53 13.01 9.78
N ILE A 44 -16.36 11.89 10.49
CA ILE A 44 -17.39 10.86 10.67
C ILE A 44 -17.90 10.91 12.11
N LYS A 45 -19.22 11.00 12.29
CA LYS A 45 -19.87 10.95 13.60
C LYS A 45 -20.96 9.88 13.58
N ARG A 46 -20.83 8.88 14.46
CA ARG A 46 -21.75 7.73 14.56
C ARG A 46 -21.99 7.04 13.21
N GLY A 47 -20.93 6.86 12.42
CA GLY A 47 -20.98 6.21 11.10
C GLY A 47 -21.38 7.12 9.93
N ASN A 48 -21.88 8.34 10.20
CA ASN A 48 -22.29 9.27 9.15
C ASN A 48 -21.23 10.34 8.89
N LYS A 49 -20.98 10.64 7.62
CA LYS A 49 -20.13 11.76 7.21
C LYS A 49 -20.83 13.09 7.46
N ILE A 50 -20.10 14.07 7.97
CA ILE A 50 -20.55 15.46 8.14
C ILE A 50 -20.04 16.24 6.91
N LEU A 51 -20.91 16.47 5.93
CA LEU A 51 -20.53 16.98 4.61
C LEU A 51 -20.23 18.48 4.58
N ASP A 52 -20.74 19.23 5.56
CA ASP A 52 -20.52 20.67 5.74
C ASP A 52 -19.16 21.01 6.38
N LYS A 53 -18.38 20.00 6.79
CA LYS A 53 -17.05 20.17 7.36
C LYS A 53 -16.01 19.38 6.60
N GLU A 54 -14.87 20.01 6.39
CA GLU A 54 -13.76 19.43 5.65
C GLU A 54 -12.45 19.81 6.31
N TYR A 55 -11.53 18.85 6.42
CA TYR A 55 -10.19 19.06 6.95
C TYR A 55 -9.16 18.52 5.97
N ASN A 56 -8.07 19.25 5.78
CA ASN A 56 -6.91 18.71 5.06
C ASN A 56 -6.29 17.57 5.87
N LEU A 57 -5.95 16.48 5.18
CA LEU A 57 -5.10 15.45 5.75
C LEU A 57 -3.69 16.01 5.90
N PHE A 58 -3.09 15.76 7.05
CA PHE A 58 -1.72 16.17 7.34
C PHE A 58 -1.01 15.04 8.09
N TYR A 59 0.32 15.05 8.04
CA TYR A 59 1.14 14.22 8.90
C TYR A 59 2.22 15.07 9.56
N VAL A 60 2.50 14.81 10.84
CA VAL A 60 3.60 15.44 11.56
C VAL A 60 4.80 14.51 11.47
N ASN A 61 5.92 14.97 10.91
CA ASN A 61 7.14 14.18 10.92
C ASN A 61 7.75 14.18 12.32
N LEU A 62 7.70 13.04 13.01
CA LEU A 62 8.31 12.85 14.31
C LEU A 62 9.76 12.36 14.15
N MET A 63 10.58 12.59 15.16
CA MET A 63 11.97 12.12 15.16
C MET A 63 12.03 10.60 14.98
N GLU A 64 11.11 9.86 15.60
CA GLU A 64 11.00 8.40 15.48
C GLU A 64 10.76 7.96 14.04
N HIS A 65 9.97 8.71 13.26
CA HIS A 65 9.75 8.42 11.84
C HIS A 65 11.04 8.61 11.04
N THR A 66 11.79 9.67 11.33
CA THR A 66 13.07 9.95 10.67
C THR A 66 14.10 8.87 10.98
N LEU A 67 14.17 8.39 12.22
CA LEU A 67 15.05 7.27 12.60
C LEU A 67 14.67 5.98 11.87
N LEU A 68 13.38 5.66 11.78
CA LEU A 68 12.91 4.50 11.02
C LEU A 68 13.26 4.61 9.52
N GLN A 69 13.08 5.80 8.94
CA GLN A 69 13.46 6.06 7.55
C GLN A 69 14.97 5.84 7.32
N GLU A 70 15.81 6.31 8.23
CA GLU A 70 17.26 6.10 8.15
C GLU A 70 17.62 4.60 8.19
N ILE A 71 16.99 3.83 9.08
CA ILE A 71 17.18 2.37 9.16
C ILE A 71 16.76 1.69 7.86
N ILE A 72 15.59 2.06 7.31
CA ILE A 72 15.09 1.51 6.04
C ILE A 72 16.10 1.79 4.92
N ILE A 73 16.57 3.04 4.78
CA ILE A 73 17.52 3.42 3.74
C ILE A 73 18.84 2.66 3.88
N LYS A 74 19.39 2.54 5.10
CA LYS A 74 20.63 1.78 5.35
C LYS A 74 20.46 0.31 4.95
N ASN A 75 19.35 -0.32 5.33
CA ASN A 75 19.08 -1.71 4.99
C ASN A 75 18.88 -1.89 3.48
N SER A 76 18.15 -0.99 2.82
CA SER A 76 17.99 -1.00 1.35
C SER A 76 19.33 -0.86 0.63
N ASN A 77 20.22 0.00 1.12
CA ASN A 77 21.56 0.15 0.55
C ASN A 77 22.40 -1.13 0.72
N GLN A 78 22.34 -1.78 1.89
CA GLN A 78 23.01 -3.07 2.10
C GLN A 78 22.48 -4.16 1.16
N ILE A 79 21.16 -4.24 0.98
CA ILE A 79 20.54 -5.17 0.03
C ILE A 79 21.05 -4.91 -1.39
N ASN A 80 21.12 -3.65 -1.81
CA ASN A 80 21.62 -3.28 -3.14
C ASN A 80 23.09 -3.67 -3.33
N LEU A 81 23.94 -3.44 -2.33
CA LEU A 81 25.35 -3.83 -2.36
C LEU A 81 25.50 -5.35 -2.56
N ILE A 82 24.83 -6.14 -1.73
CA ILE A 82 24.86 -7.61 -1.83
C ILE A 82 24.27 -8.08 -3.16
N SER A 83 23.17 -7.48 -3.61
CA SER A 83 22.52 -7.86 -4.87
C SER A 83 23.41 -7.63 -6.08
N ASN A 84 24.24 -6.59 -6.06
CA ASN A 84 25.17 -6.29 -7.15
C ASN A 84 26.28 -7.36 -7.31
N GLU A 85 26.56 -8.15 -6.29
CA GLU A 85 27.52 -9.26 -6.33
C GLU A 85 26.91 -10.55 -6.91
N LEU A 86 25.59 -10.61 -7.05
CA LEU A 86 24.88 -11.81 -7.49
C LEU A 86 24.61 -11.79 -9.00
N PRO A 87 24.64 -12.96 -9.67
CA PRO A 87 24.17 -13.07 -11.05
C PRO A 87 22.70 -12.64 -11.18
N GLN A 88 22.36 -11.94 -12.27
CA GLN A 88 20.99 -11.45 -12.51
C GLN A 88 19.93 -12.56 -12.45
N ILE A 89 20.26 -13.78 -12.87
CA ILE A 89 19.37 -14.93 -12.77
C ILE A 89 19.02 -15.29 -11.32
N ALA A 90 20.00 -15.21 -10.41
CA ALA A 90 19.80 -15.49 -8.99
C ALA A 90 18.94 -14.39 -8.34
N ILE A 91 19.19 -13.12 -8.69
CA ILE A 91 18.36 -11.99 -8.23
C ILE A 91 16.91 -12.19 -8.67
N LYS A 92 16.67 -12.55 -9.94
CA LYS A 92 15.34 -12.79 -10.48
C LYS A 92 14.62 -13.93 -9.72
N ASP A 93 15.28 -15.05 -9.49
CA ASP A 93 14.72 -16.18 -8.75
C ASP A 93 14.38 -15.81 -7.30
N ILE A 94 15.25 -15.02 -6.63
CA ILE A 94 14.99 -14.50 -5.28
C ILE A 94 13.74 -13.61 -5.27
N ILE A 95 13.62 -12.66 -6.21
CA ILE A 95 12.45 -11.77 -6.31
C ILE A 95 11.18 -12.59 -6.53
N ILE A 96 11.18 -13.56 -7.45
CA ILE A 96 10.03 -14.43 -7.71
C ILE A 96 9.62 -15.17 -6.44
N LYS A 97 10.57 -15.70 -5.68
CA LYS A 97 10.30 -16.40 -4.41
C LYS A 97 9.69 -15.47 -3.35
N ILE A 98 10.20 -14.24 -3.23
CA ILE A 98 9.66 -13.24 -2.31
C ILE A 98 8.22 -12.87 -2.71
N LEU A 99 7.99 -12.51 -3.98
CA LEU A 99 6.66 -12.16 -4.48
C LEU A 99 5.66 -13.30 -4.32
N SER A 100 6.08 -14.54 -4.60
CA SER A 100 5.23 -15.73 -4.40
C SER A 100 4.82 -15.88 -2.94
N ASN A 101 5.72 -15.62 -1.99
CA ASN A 101 5.42 -15.67 -0.57
C ASN A 101 4.44 -14.57 -0.16
N GLU A 102 4.68 -13.34 -0.61
CA GLU A 102 3.85 -12.19 -0.26
C GLU A 102 2.43 -12.36 -0.83
N LEU A 103 2.29 -12.68 -2.12
CA LEU A 103 1.00 -12.96 -2.74
C LEU A 103 0.24 -14.09 -2.03
N TYR A 104 0.91 -15.19 -1.69
CA TYR A 104 0.29 -16.27 -0.96
C TYR A 104 -0.20 -15.84 0.44
N LYS A 105 0.62 -15.08 1.18
CA LYS A 105 0.27 -14.62 2.54
C LYS A 105 -0.86 -13.59 2.52
N THR A 106 -0.79 -12.59 1.63
CA THR A 106 -1.85 -11.58 1.50
C THR A 106 -3.16 -12.24 1.10
N ASN A 107 -3.17 -13.10 0.08
CA ASN A 107 -4.38 -13.82 -0.30
C ASN A 107 -4.94 -14.69 0.82
N LYS A 108 -4.09 -15.34 1.63
CA LYS A 108 -4.54 -16.11 2.79
C LYS A 108 -5.21 -15.24 3.84
N ILE A 109 -4.72 -14.02 4.08
CA ILE A 109 -5.33 -13.05 5.00
C ILE A 109 -6.71 -12.61 4.48
N GLU A 110 -6.82 -12.36 3.18
CA GLU A 110 -8.07 -11.99 2.50
C GLU A 110 -9.04 -13.17 2.27
N GLY A 111 -8.72 -14.37 2.76
CA GLY A 111 -9.56 -15.57 2.59
C GLY A 111 -9.62 -16.11 1.16
N ILE A 112 -8.71 -15.70 0.28
CA ILE A 112 -8.64 -16.13 -1.11
C ILE A 112 -7.82 -17.42 -1.19
N GLU A 113 -8.48 -18.53 -1.54
CA GLU A 113 -7.83 -19.82 -1.72
C GLU A 113 -6.84 -19.78 -2.89
N THR A 114 -5.55 -19.99 -2.59
CA THR A 114 -4.48 -19.95 -3.59
C THR A 114 -3.40 -20.99 -3.26
N VAL A 115 -2.75 -21.53 -4.30
CA VAL A 115 -1.65 -22.48 -4.15
C VAL A 115 -0.34 -21.77 -4.45
N LYS A 116 0.58 -21.78 -3.49
CA LYS A 116 1.88 -21.08 -3.61
C LYS A 116 2.71 -21.50 -4.83
N SER A 117 2.71 -22.80 -5.17
CA SER A 117 3.44 -23.30 -6.34
C SER A 117 2.84 -22.81 -7.66
N GLU A 118 1.52 -22.62 -7.73
CA GLU A 118 0.85 -22.04 -8.90
C GLU A 118 1.27 -20.58 -9.08
N ILE A 119 1.23 -19.77 -8.01
CA ILE A 119 1.69 -18.37 -8.03
C ILE A 119 3.15 -18.29 -8.52
N HIS A 120 4.02 -19.14 -7.95
CA HIS A 120 5.43 -19.18 -8.34
C HIS A 120 5.62 -19.55 -9.81
N THR A 121 4.85 -20.51 -10.32
CA THR A 121 4.90 -20.94 -11.72
C THR A 121 4.42 -19.82 -12.63
N SER A 122 3.28 -19.19 -12.31
CA SER A 122 2.75 -18.05 -13.05
C SER A 122 3.69 -16.84 -13.07
N LEU A 123 4.44 -16.59 -11.99
CA LEU A 123 5.48 -15.54 -11.96
C LEU A 123 6.70 -15.88 -12.84
N LYS A 124 7.04 -17.17 -12.99
CA LYS A 124 8.19 -17.64 -13.77
C LYS A 124 7.88 -17.77 -15.27
N ASP A 125 6.67 -18.21 -15.62
CA ASP A 125 6.29 -18.53 -16.99
C ASP A 125 5.88 -17.28 -17.77
N ASN A 126 6.52 -17.06 -18.92
CA ASN A 126 6.14 -16.02 -19.90
C ASN A 126 5.15 -16.53 -20.95
N LYS A 127 4.84 -17.84 -20.95
CA LYS A 127 3.84 -18.42 -21.85
C LYS A 127 2.46 -17.99 -21.39
N LYS A 128 1.55 -17.78 -22.36
CA LYS A 128 0.12 -17.55 -22.09
C LYS A 128 -0.30 -18.50 -20.98
N LEU A 129 -0.72 -17.92 -19.86
CA LEU A 129 -1.47 -18.58 -18.81
C LEU A 129 -2.40 -19.56 -19.51
N ASN A 130 -2.31 -20.85 -19.13
CA ASN A 130 -3.15 -21.91 -19.70
C ASN A 130 -4.59 -21.39 -19.87
N ASN A 131 -5.32 -21.87 -20.88
CA ASN A 131 -6.65 -21.36 -21.31
C ASN A 131 -7.75 -21.22 -20.22
N LYS A 132 -7.44 -21.49 -18.96
CA LYS A 132 -8.23 -21.20 -17.76
C LYS A 132 -7.63 -20.00 -17.03
N SER A 133 -8.28 -18.83 -17.14
CA SER A 133 -7.92 -17.61 -16.42
C SER A 133 -7.84 -17.86 -14.91
N ASN A 134 -6.70 -17.52 -14.29
CA ASN A 134 -6.56 -17.53 -12.84
C ASN A 134 -6.95 -16.15 -12.29
N LYS A 135 -7.71 -16.14 -11.19
CA LYS A 135 -8.18 -14.92 -10.52
C LYS A 135 -7.05 -13.96 -10.09
N LEU A 136 -5.80 -14.43 -10.08
CA LEU A 136 -4.62 -13.63 -9.74
C LEU A 136 -3.84 -13.10 -10.95
N ASP A 137 -4.26 -13.37 -12.17
CA ASP A 137 -3.47 -13.08 -13.37
C ASP A 137 -3.21 -11.58 -13.54
N GLY A 138 -4.22 -10.74 -13.37
CA GLY A 138 -4.06 -9.27 -13.32
C GLY A 138 -3.04 -8.80 -12.28
N ILE A 139 -3.10 -9.31 -11.05
CA ILE A 139 -2.16 -8.98 -9.97
C ILE A 139 -0.73 -9.42 -10.34
N ILE A 140 -0.57 -10.67 -10.79
CA ILE A 140 0.73 -11.24 -11.19
C ILE A 140 1.34 -10.44 -12.35
N LYS A 141 0.51 -10.05 -13.32
CA LYS A 141 0.92 -9.19 -14.43
C LYS A 141 1.46 -7.86 -13.93
N LYS A 142 0.82 -7.20 -12.96
CA LYS A 142 1.33 -5.95 -12.38
C LYS A 142 2.69 -6.10 -11.71
N TYR A 143 2.92 -7.16 -10.97
CA TYR A 143 4.24 -7.43 -10.40
C TYR A 143 5.30 -7.67 -11.49
N LYS A 144 4.96 -8.40 -12.56
CA LYS A 144 5.86 -8.57 -13.72
C LYS A 144 6.16 -7.25 -14.42
N ASP A 145 5.14 -6.43 -14.68
CA ASP A 145 5.31 -5.12 -15.29
C ASP A 145 6.31 -4.27 -14.50
N ILE A 146 6.21 -4.27 -13.16
CA ILE A 146 7.15 -3.59 -12.25
C ILE A 146 8.57 -4.15 -12.40
N MET A 147 8.73 -5.48 -12.32
CA MET A 147 10.03 -6.14 -12.44
C MET A 147 10.72 -5.87 -13.78
N GLU A 148 9.95 -5.84 -14.87
CA GLU A 148 10.44 -5.66 -16.24
C GLU A 148 10.54 -4.19 -16.65
N LYS A 149 10.20 -3.25 -15.76
CA LYS A 149 10.15 -1.81 -16.03
C LYS A 149 9.14 -1.42 -17.13
N ASN A 150 8.09 -2.23 -17.29
CA ASN A 150 6.99 -2.07 -18.24
C ASN A 150 5.78 -1.38 -17.62
N PHE A 151 6.00 -0.40 -16.74
CA PHE A 151 4.96 0.24 -15.93
C PHE A 151 4.81 1.74 -16.19
N LYS A 152 5.15 2.22 -17.39
CA LYS A 152 5.10 3.65 -17.75
C LYS A 152 3.74 4.29 -17.46
N ASP A 153 2.65 3.58 -17.76
CA ASP A 153 1.27 4.02 -17.52
C ASP A 153 0.89 4.10 -16.04
N THR A 154 1.67 3.50 -15.15
CA THR A 154 1.41 3.39 -13.71
C THR A 154 2.57 3.93 -12.86
N GLN A 155 3.59 4.52 -13.49
CA GLN A 155 4.76 5.10 -12.83
C GLN A 155 4.39 6.34 -12.02
N HIS A 156 3.36 7.05 -12.46
CA HIS A 156 2.83 8.24 -11.81
C HIS A 156 1.32 8.08 -11.61
N ILE A 157 0.88 8.16 -10.35
CA ILE A 157 -0.54 8.16 -9.98
C ILE A 157 -0.92 9.60 -9.64
N ASP A 158 -1.00 10.42 -10.67
CA ASP A 158 -1.24 11.87 -10.50
C ASP A 158 -2.73 12.22 -10.41
N ASN A 159 -3.61 11.27 -10.72
CA ASN A 159 -5.05 11.47 -10.66
C ASN A 159 -5.79 10.16 -10.33
N LEU A 160 -7.05 10.32 -9.93
CA LEU A 160 -7.94 9.20 -9.55
C LEU A 160 -8.20 8.21 -10.69
N SER A 161 -8.18 8.66 -11.95
CA SER A 161 -8.39 7.78 -13.11
C SER A 161 -7.24 6.80 -13.29
N SER A 162 -5.99 7.24 -13.11
CA SER A 162 -4.81 6.36 -13.12
C SER A 162 -4.89 5.28 -12.03
N PHE A 163 -5.30 5.67 -10.81
CA PHE A 163 -5.52 4.71 -9.73
C PHE A 163 -6.61 3.70 -10.10
N ARG A 164 -7.75 4.16 -10.64
CA ARG A 164 -8.85 3.28 -11.03
C ARG A 164 -8.44 2.31 -12.14
N LYS A 165 -7.68 2.76 -13.14
CA LYS A 165 -7.13 1.90 -14.20
C LYS A 165 -6.27 0.78 -13.63
N ILE A 166 -5.34 1.09 -12.73
CA ILE A 166 -4.49 0.09 -12.06
C ILE A 166 -5.36 -0.93 -11.34
N TYR A 167 -6.33 -0.44 -10.57
CA TYR A 167 -7.23 -1.28 -9.80
C TYR A 167 -8.06 -2.21 -10.69
N ASP A 168 -8.70 -1.68 -11.73
CA ASP A 168 -9.50 -2.47 -12.67
C ASP A 168 -8.65 -3.54 -13.37
N GLU A 169 -7.44 -3.20 -13.80
CA GLU A 169 -6.51 -4.15 -14.44
C GLU A 169 -5.99 -5.23 -13.47
N MET A 170 -5.85 -4.92 -12.18
CA MET A 170 -5.43 -5.90 -11.16
C MET A 170 -6.52 -6.93 -10.88
N PHE A 171 -7.78 -6.51 -10.85
CA PHE A 171 -8.90 -7.33 -10.36
C PHE A 171 -9.87 -7.81 -11.45
N GLU A 172 -9.63 -7.49 -12.73
CA GLU A 172 -10.49 -7.92 -13.83
C GLU A 172 -10.71 -9.44 -13.86
N ASP A 173 -9.64 -10.23 -13.71
CA ASP A 173 -9.73 -11.70 -13.70
C ASP A 173 -10.36 -12.24 -12.42
N PHE A 174 -10.24 -11.47 -11.32
CA PHE A 174 -10.83 -11.80 -10.04
C PHE A 174 -12.37 -11.68 -10.09
N GLU A 175 -12.89 -10.58 -10.64
CA GLU A 175 -14.34 -10.37 -10.82
C GLU A 175 -14.97 -11.41 -11.76
N LYS A 176 -14.26 -11.83 -12.81
CA LYS A 176 -14.71 -12.87 -13.76
C LYS A 176 -14.79 -14.27 -13.16
N SER A 177 -14.10 -14.53 -12.04
CA SER A 177 -14.03 -15.86 -11.42
C SER A 177 -15.30 -16.26 -10.65
N GLY A 178 -16.33 -15.41 -10.63
CA GLY A 178 -17.72 -15.75 -10.27
C GLY A 178 -18.03 -15.92 -8.78
N ASN A 179 -17.02 -16.17 -7.95
CA ASN A 179 -17.18 -16.48 -6.52
C ASN A 179 -16.68 -15.39 -5.56
N TYR A 180 -16.12 -14.30 -6.08
CA TYR A 180 -15.56 -13.23 -5.26
C TYR A 180 -16.10 -11.87 -5.69
N LYS A 181 -16.42 -11.03 -4.71
CA LYS A 181 -16.83 -9.64 -4.91
C LYS A 181 -15.83 -8.75 -4.19
N LEU A 182 -15.44 -7.65 -4.83
CA LEU A 182 -14.58 -6.67 -4.20
C LEU A 182 -15.34 -5.96 -3.07
N ASP A 183 -14.69 -5.79 -1.93
CA ASP A 183 -15.25 -5.06 -0.81
C ASP A 183 -15.33 -3.57 -1.10
N GLY A 184 -16.45 -2.95 -0.69
CA GLY A 184 -16.73 -1.52 -0.89
C GLY A 184 -17.37 -1.19 -2.24
N ILE A 185 -18.53 -0.52 -2.19
CA ILE A 185 -19.34 -0.16 -3.37
C ILE A 185 -18.54 0.66 -4.39
N GLN A 186 -17.62 1.51 -3.93
CA GLN A 186 -16.78 2.36 -4.78
C GLN A 186 -15.77 1.57 -5.63
N TYR A 187 -15.48 0.32 -5.25
CA TYR A 187 -14.52 -0.54 -5.94
C TYR A 187 -15.18 -1.49 -6.94
N GLN A 188 -16.49 -1.71 -6.81
CA GLN A 188 -17.29 -2.51 -7.73
C GLN A 188 -17.64 -1.67 -8.98
N LYS A 189 -17.57 -2.27 -10.17
CA LYS A 189 -18.15 -1.66 -11.37
C LYS A 189 -19.67 -1.62 -11.22
N ILE A 190 -20.27 -0.45 -11.44
CA ILE A 190 -21.74 -0.23 -11.46
C ILE A 190 -22.32 -0.89 -12.70
#